data_AF-A0A447KS75-F1
#
_entry.id   AF-A0A447KS75-F1
#
_cell.length_a   1.000
_cell.length_b   1.000
_cell.length_c   1.000
_cell.angle_alpha   90.00
_cell.angle_beta   90.00
_cell.angle_gamma   90.00
#
_symmetry.space_group_name_H-M   'P 1'
#
loop_
_entity.id
_entity.type
_entity.pdbx_description
1 polymer ?
#
loop_
_entity_poly.entity_id
_entity_poly.type
_entity_poly.pdbx_seq_one_letter_code
_entity_poly.pdbx_strand_id
1 'polypeptide(L)'
;MALHSVTEAAKLVGVTRRTIYRHIASNKLQIAEGQGDNIKIDTGELLRVYQLPAQALTPNGAAILLEKLLLMQQDIALLTQSVNEIKARLGTPAPAEKQRGLLGWVRKAKRHNP
;
A
#
# COMPACT_ATOMS: atom_id res chain seq x y z
N MET A 1 -14.73 8.70 24.03
CA MET A 1 -13.78 7.57 23.98
C MET A 1 -12.52 8.01 24.73
N ALA A 2 -11.34 7.41 24.54
CA ALA A 2 -10.12 7.90 25.18
C ALA A 2 -9.67 9.25 24.58
N LEU A 3 -9.20 10.17 25.42
CA LEU A 3 -8.74 11.50 25.04
C LEU A 3 -7.22 11.59 25.04
N HIS A 4 -6.64 12.13 23.97
CA HIS A 4 -5.20 12.22 23.76
C HIS A 4 -4.75 13.66 23.67
N SER A 5 -3.61 14.00 24.27
CA SER A 5 -2.90 15.24 23.97
C SER A 5 -2.45 15.26 22.50
N VAL A 6 -2.11 16.45 22.00
CA VAL A 6 -1.53 16.62 20.66
C VAL A 6 -0.28 15.75 20.46
N THR A 7 0.55 15.60 21.49
CA THR A 7 1.77 14.78 21.42
C THR A 7 1.45 13.29 21.32
N GLU A 8 0.48 12.80 22.08
CA GLU A 8 0.04 11.40 22.02
C GLU A 8 -0.65 11.10 20.69
N ALA A 9 -1.56 11.96 20.25
CA ALA A 9 -2.23 11.86 18.96
C ALA A 9 -1.22 11.77 17.81
N ALA A 10 -0.23 12.66 17.78
CA ALA A 10 0.84 12.66 16.79
C ALA A 10 1.60 11.32 16.71
N LYS A 11 1.93 10.75 17.88
CA LYS A 11 2.58 9.43 17.97
C LYS A 11 1.66 8.31 17.46
N LEU A 12 0.40 8.31 17.88
CA LEU A 12 -0.58 7.29 17.50
C LEU A 12 -0.83 7.24 16.00
N VAL A 13 -0.90 8.41 15.35
CA VAL A 13 -1.19 8.49 13.90
C VAL A 13 0.05 8.51 13.01
N GLY A 14 1.25 8.50 13.60
CA GLY A 14 2.51 8.52 12.85
C GLY A 14 2.77 9.84 12.11
N VAL A 15 2.33 10.99 12.64
CA VAL A 15 2.57 12.31 12.04
C VAL A 15 3.23 13.26 13.05
N THR A 16 3.72 14.41 12.59
CA THR A 16 4.30 15.41 13.49
C THR A 16 3.22 16.23 14.22
N ARG A 17 3.55 16.78 15.41
CA ARG A 17 2.66 17.73 16.13
C ARG A 17 2.23 18.91 15.25
N ARG A 18 3.14 19.42 14.40
CA ARG A 18 2.85 20.49 13.43
C ARG A 18 1.73 20.09 12.46
N THR A 19 1.72 18.83 12.02
CA THR A 19 0.64 18.31 11.17
C THR A 19 -0.69 18.24 11.91
N ILE A 20 -0.70 17.82 13.19
CA ILE A 20 -1.92 17.84 14.01
C ILE A 20 -2.49 19.26 14.12
N TYR A 21 -1.67 20.24 14.51
CA TYR A 21 -2.10 21.64 14.61
C TYR A 21 -2.60 22.20 13.28
N ARG A 22 -1.95 21.87 12.17
CA ARG A 22 -2.41 22.27 10.84
C ARG A 22 -3.79 21.69 10.50
N HIS A 23 -4.03 20.42 10.85
CA HIS A 23 -5.34 19.78 10.61
C HIS A 23 -6.45 20.34 11.51
N ILE A 24 -6.11 20.75 12.74
CA ILE A 24 -7.03 21.49 13.61
C ILE A 24 -7.36 22.85 12.99
N ALA A 25 -6.33 23.62 12.60
CA ALA A 25 -6.50 24.95 12.00
C ALA A 25 -7.31 24.91 10.69
N SER A 26 -7.24 23.80 9.94
CA SER A 26 -8.03 23.61 8.71
C SER A 26 -9.39 22.95 8.94
N ASN A 27 -9.86 22.79 10.19
CA ASN A 27 -11.08 22.08 10.57
C ASN A 27 -11.18 20.63 10.05
N LYS A 28 -10.06 20.02 9.64
CA LYS A 28 -10.02 18.60 9.27
C LYS A 28 -10.15 17.71 10.50
N LEU A 29 -9.59 18.17 11.62
CA LEU A 29 -9.57 17.47 12.89
C LEU A 29 -10.23 18.30 13.99
N GLN A 30 -11.18 17.71 14.71
CA GLN A 30 -11.93 18.34 15.79
C GLN A 30 -11.24 18.19 17.15
N ILE A 31 -11.30 19.26 17.94
CA ILE A 31 -10.88 19.26 19.34
C ILE A 31 -12.05 18.72 20.17
N ALA A 32 -11.79 17.76 21.05
CA ALA A 32 -12.79 17.26 21.98
C ALA A 32 -12.91 18.20 23.20
N GLU A 33 -11.77 18.58 23.78
CA GLU A 33 -11.70 19.43 24.97
C GLU A 33 -10.43 20.30 24.97
N GLY A 34 -10.50 21.42 25.70
CA GLY A 34 -9.36 22.30 25.93
C GLY A 34 -9.03 23.26 24.78
N GLN A 35 -8.04 24.13 25.01
CA GLN A 35 -7.52 25.10 24.06
C GLN A 35 -6.00 25.28 24.25
N GLY A 36 -5.32 25.78 23.22
CA GLY A 36 -3.87 26.02 23.26
C GLY A 36 -3.08 24.74 23.54
N ASP A 37 -2.27 24.75 24.59
CA ASP A 37 -1.39 23.62 24.94
C ASP A 37 -2.14 22.44 25.62
N ASN A 38 -3.37 22.66 26.08
CA ASN A 38 -4.18 21.63 26.75
C ASN A 38 -5.20 20.96 25.82
N ILE A 39 -5.01 21.05 24.51
CA ILE A 39 -5.89 20.42 23.51
C ILE A 39 -5.92 18.90 23.71
N LYS A 40 -7.14 18.37 23.76
CA LYS A 40 -7.45 16.95 23.81
C LYS A 40 -8.25 16.54 22.57
N ILE A 41 -7.88 15.41 21.99
CA ILE A 41 -8.47 14.84 20.77
C ILE A 41 -8.97 13.43 21.09
N ASP A 42 -10.21 13.13 20.72
CA ASP A 42 -10.80 11.81 20.93
C ASP A 42 -10.24 10.76 19.94
N THR A 43 -10.05 9.52 20.41
CA THR A 43 -9.59 8.41 19.55
C THR A 43 -10.45 8.21 18.30
N GLY A 44 -11.79 8.33 18.41
CA GLY A 44 -12.71 8.18 17.28
C GLY A 44 -12.48 9.22 16.19
N GLU A 45 -12.12 10.44 16.59
CA GLU A 45 -11.75 11.49 15.64
C GLU A 45 -10.42 11.19 14.94
N LEU A 46 -9.43 10.65 15.67
CA LEU A 46 -8.17 10.20 15.06
C LEU A 46 -8.41 9.07 14.05
N LEU A 47 -9.28 8.11 14.36
CA LEU A 47 -9.67 7.04 13.44
C LEU A 47 -10.37 7.59 12.20
N ARG A 48 -11.31 8.52 12.35
CA ARG A 48 -12.05 9.14 11.24
C ARG A 48 -11.11 9.89 10.29
N VAL A 49 -10.18 10.67 10.83
CA VAL A 49 -9.33 11.58 10.04
C VAL A 49 -8.16 10.86 9.38
N TYR A 50 -7.52 9.95 10.11
CA TYR A 50 -6.29 9.30 9.64
C TYR A 50 -6.51 7.89 9.15
N GLN A 51 -7.73 7.35 9.25
CA GLN A 51 -8.07 5.99 8.83
C GLN A 51 -7.03 4.99 9.33
N LEU A 52 -6.65 5.13 10.61
CA LEU A 52 -5.64 4.26 11.20
C LEU A 52 -6.10 2.83 10.98
N PRO A 53 -5.22 1.94 10.49
CA PRO A 53 -5.57 0.54 10.42
C PRO A 53 -5.97 0.15 11.84
N ALA A 54 -7.23 -0.21 12.05
CA ALA A 54 -7.72 -0.55 13.39
C ALA A 54 -6.90 -1.68 14.03
N GLN A 55 -6.16 -2.43 13.21
CA GLN A 55 -5.21 -3.46 13.61
C GLN A 55 -3.83 -2.90 14.04
N ALA A 56 -3.35 -1.78 13.47
CA ALA A 56 -2.00 -1.26 13.76
C ALA A 56 -1.84 -0.63 15.15
N LEU A 57 -2.95 -0.38 15.86
CA LEU A 57 -2.96 0.27 17.17
C LEU A 57 -2.91 -0.72 18.35
N THR A 58 -2.85 -2.02 18.09
CA THR A 58 -2.75 -3.04 19.15
C THR A 58 -1.56 -3.98 18.87
N PRO A 59 -0.84 -4.45 19.91
CA PRO A 59 0.21 -5.46 19.75
C PRO A 59 -0.29 -6.71 19.01
N ASN A 60 -1.56 -7.08 19.21
CA ASN A 60 -2.18 -8.23 18.56
C ASN A 60 -2.44 -8.01 17.06
N GLY A 61 -2.75 -6.79 16.63
CA GLY A 61 -3.01 -6.55 15.22
C GLY A 61 -1.75 -6.55 14.36
N ALA A 62 -0.58 -6.22 14.92
CA ALA A 62 0.70 -6.45 14.25
C ALA A 62 0.96 -7.95 14.01
N ALA A 63 0.64 -8.80 14.99
CA ALA A 63 0.77 -10.26 14.85
C ALA A 63 -0.19 -10.83 13.79
N ILE A 64 -1.45 -10.38 13.77
CA ILE A 64 -2.44 -10.79 12.76
C ILE A 64 -2.01 -10.36 11.35
N LEU A 65 -1.46 -9.14 11.20
CA LEU A 65 -0.95 -8.67 9.92
C LEU A 65 0.26 -9.50 9.44
N LEU A 66 1.15 -9.87 10.37
CA LEU A 66 2.30 -10.71 10.06
C LEU A 66 1.88 -12.11 9.62
N GLU A 67 0.92 -12.73 10.32
CA GLU A 67 0.34 -14.02 9.97
C GLU A 67 -0.30 -13.99 8.58
N LYS A 68 -1.10 -12.95 8.29
CA LYS A 68 -1.74 -12.78 6.99
C LYS A 68 -0.71 -12.60 5.86
N LEU A 69 0.37 -11.85 6.09
CA LEU A 69 1.45 -11.71 5.12
C LEU A 69 2.16 -13.04 4.85
N LEU A 70 2.32 -13.87 5.88
CA LEU A 70 2.96 -15.17 5.76
C LEU A 70 2.09 -16.17 4.98
N LEU A 71 0.77 -16.16 5.22
CA LEU A 71 -0.20 -16.91 4.43
C LEU A 71 -0.20 -16.47 2.96
N MET A 72 -0.24 -15.16 2.69
CA MET A 72 -0.18 -14.64 1.33
C MET A 72 1.12 -15.04 0.61
N GLN A 73 2.24 -15.12 1.33
CA GLN A 73 3.51 -15.57 0.75
C GLN A 73 3.46 -17.05 0.33
N GLN A 74 2.80 -17.91 1.11
CA GLN A 74 2.58 -19.32 0.74
C GLN A 74 1.67 -19.44 -0.47
N ASP A 75 0.57 -18.68 -0.52
CA ASP A 75 -0.34 -18.69 -1.66
C ASP A 75 0.37 -18.27 -2.96
N ILE A 76 1.24 -17.25 -2.90
CA ILE A 76 2.07 -16.83 -4.04
C ILE A 76 3.00 -17.95 -4.49
N ALA A 77 3.60 -18.70 -3.55
CA ALA A 77 4.47 -19.83 -3.88
C ALA A 77 3.70 -20.94 -4.62
N LEU A 78 2.52 -21.31 -4.12
CA LEU A 78 1.65 -22.33 -4.73
C LEU A 78 1.14 -21.90 -6.11
N LEU A 79 0.71 -20.64 -6.24
CA LEU A 79 0.29 -20.06 -7.52
C LEU A 79 1.43 -20.05 -8.52
N THR A 80 2.64 -19.67 -8.08
CA THR A 80 3.84 -19.67 -8.93
C THR A 80 4.17 -21.09 -9.41
N GLN A 81 4.08 -22.09 -8.53
CA GLN A 81 4.27 -23.48 -8.90
C GLN A 81 3.22 -23.94 -9.94
N SER A 82 1.94 -23.66 -9.67
CA SER A 82 0.84 -24.00 -10.58
C SER A 82 1.02 -23.35 -11.95
N VAL A 83 1.45 -22.09 -12.00
CA VAL A 83 1.78 -21.39 -13.25
C VAL A 83 2.94 -22.06 -13.98
N ASN A 84 4.00 -22.48 -13.28
CA ASN A 84 5.13 -23.17 -13.89
C ASN A 84 4.75 -24.54 -14.45
N GLU A 85 3.93 -25.30 -13.72
CA GLU A 85 3.40 -26.59 -14.19
C GLU A 85 2.52 -26.42 -15.42
N ILE A 86 1.64 -25.41 -15.43
CA ILE A 86 0.81 -25.09 -16.60
C ILE A 86 1.70 -24.70 -17.79
N LYS A 87 2.72 -23.87 -17.59
CA LYS A 87 3.67 -23.49 -18.65
C LYS A 87 4.42 -24.70 -19.21
N ALA A 88 4.85 -25.62 -18.35
CA ALA A 88 5.53 -26.86 -18.73
C ALA A 88 4.61 -27.79 -19.53
N ARG A 89 3.36 -27.97 -19.07
CA ARG A 89 2.33 -28.79 -19.76
C ARG A 89 1.92 -28.22 -21.11
N LEU A 90 1.83 -26.89 -21.21
CA LEU A 90 1.45 -26.23 -22.46
C LEU A 90 2.59 -26.18 -23.48
N GLY A 91 3.81 -26.62 -23.11
CA GLY A 91 4.94 -26.68 -24.03
C GLY A 91 5.14 -25.39 -24.81
N THR A 92 4.88 -24.24 -24.19
CA THR A 92 5.13 -22.97 -24.88
C THR A 92 6.63 -22.71 -24.75
N PRO A 93 7.44 -22.85 -25.82
CA PRO A 93 8.73 -22.18 -25.81
C PRO A 93 8.41 -20.71 -25.49
N ALA A 94 9.22 -20.12 -24.59
CA ALA A 94 9.26 -18.67 -24.43
C ALA A 94 9.09 -18.04 -25.82
N PRO A 95 8.21 -17.05 -26.01
CA PRO A 95 7.99 -16.51 -27.35
C PRO A 95 9.36 -16.15 -27.85
N ALA A 96 9.87 -16.92 -28.81
CA ALA A 96 11.15 -16.66 -29.41
C ALA A 96 11.00 -15.22 -29.83
N GLU A 97 11.76 -14.35 -29.18
CA GLU A 97 11.68 -12.92 -29.38
C GLU A 97 11.93 -12.78 -30.88
N LYS A 98 10.84 -12.69 -31.64
CA LYS A 98 10.92 -12.41 -33.05
C LYS A 98 11.40 -10.99 -32.98
N GLN A 99 12.72 -10.84 -33.12
CA GLN A 99 13.38 -9.63 -33.56
C GLN A 99 12.84 -9.33 -34.96
N ARG A 100 11.54 -9.05 -35.05
CA ARG A 100 10.91 -8.24 -36.07
C ARG A 100 10.93 -6.81 -35.56
N GLY A 101 12.09 -6.39 -35.05
CA GLY A 101 12.47 -5.00 -35.05
C GLY A 101 12.51 -4.49 -36.48
N LEU A 102 12.40 -3.18 -36.63
CA LEU A 102 12.25 -2.40 -37.86
C LEU A 102 13.11 -2.86 -39.06
N LEU A 103 14.25 -3.51 -38.81
CA LEU A 103 15.13 -4.13 -39.82
C LEU A 103 14.43 -5.20 -40.69
N GLY A 104 13.43 -5.91 -40.16
CA GLY A 104 12.66 -6.91 -40.90
C GLY A 104 11.76 -6.29 -41.99
N TRP A 105 11.28 -5.07 -41.77
CA TRP A 105 10.51 -4.29 -42.75
C TRP A 105 11.41 -3.72 -43.86
N VAL A 106 12.58 -3.21 -43.48
CA VAL A 106 13.57 -2.65 -44.41
C VAL A 106 14.10 -3.71 -45.39
N ARG A 107 14.30 -4.97 -44.93
CA ARG A 107 14.71 -6.07 -45.82
C ARG A 107 13.60 -6.51 -46.79
N LYS A 108 12.32 -6.28 -46.47
CA LYS A 108 11.19 -6.60 -47.36
C LYS A 108 11.03 -5.54 -48.46
N ALA A 109 11.22 -4.26 -48.11
CA ALA A 109 11.16 -3.16 -49.07
C ALA A 109 12.24 -3.21 -50.16
N LYS A 110 13.43 -3.76 -49.84
CA LYS A 110 14.55 -3.82 -50.79
C LYS A 110 14.48 -4.96 -51.82
N ARG A 111 13.55 -5.92 -51.68
CA ARG A 111 13.39 -7.04 -52.62
C ARG A 111 12.25 -6.86 -53.62
N HIS A 112 11.53 -5.74 -53.58
CA HIS A 112 10.35 -5.47 -54.43
C HIS A 112 10.47 -4.15 -55.18
N ASN A 113 11.69 -3.70 -55.49
CA ASN A 113 11.88 -2.65 -56.47
C ASN A 113 12.37 -3.29 -57.78
N PRO A 114 11.57 -3.25 -58.88
CA PRO A 114 12.00 -3.73 -60.19
C PRO A 114 13.19 -2.93 -60.75
#